data_AF-A0A3D1PA02-F1
#
_entry.id   AF-A0A3D1PA02-F1
#
_cell.length_a   1.000
_cell.length_b   1.000
_cell.length_c   1.000
_cell.angle_alpha   90.00
_cell.angle_beta   90.00
_cell.angle_gamma   90.00
#
_symmetry.space_group_name_H-M   'P 1'
#
loop_
_entity.id
_entity.type
_entity.pdbx_description
1 polymer ?
#
loop_
_entity_poly.entity_id
_entity_poly.type
_entity_poly.pdbx_seq_one_letter_code
_entity_poly.pdbx_strand_id
1 'polypeptide(L)'
;MNSMNPFTCFSLSPIGLAHPGIAIATTRAGGVGLLDLEFCIDSNIDLAIANLDRLLQLVDDTNAVGLRLRVEQFTSSYPLLERLCDRPHWLILCGWEPQSLNKAIASLPNSQFRKLLIEVTDANVLSLNHDIDGLVVRGHESGGWVGEDSAFILMQKLLSIQPLPVYVQGG
;
A
#
# COMPACT_ATOMS: atom_id res chain seq x y z
N MET A 1 -22.68 -17.81 11.80
CA MET A 1 -21.36 -18.20 11.25
C MET A 1 -20.86 -17.01 10.47
N ASN A 2 -19.88 -16.26 10.98
CA ASN A 2 -19.23 -15.21 10.18
C ASN A 2 -18.53 -15.92 9.02
N SER A 3 -19.04 -15.75 7.79
CA SER A 3 -18.30 -16.16 6.60
C SER A 3 -17.02 -15.34 6.57
N MET A 4 -15.88 -15.95 6.88
CA MET A 4 -14.58 -15.33 6.60
C MET A 4 -14.56 -15.02 5.10
N ASN A 5 -14.47 -13.74 4.77
CA ASN A 5 -14.26 -13.33 3.39
C ASN A 5 -12.89 -13.89 2.96
N PRO A 6 -12.80 -14.74 1.92
CA PRO A 6 -11.52 -15.36 1.55
C PRO A 6 -10.50 -14.36 1.02
N PHE A 7 -10.91 -13.13 0.73
CA PHE A 7 -10.05 -12.11 0.14
C PHE A 7 -9.98 -10.85 1.01
N THR A 8 -8.75 -10.34 1.17
CA THR A 8 -8.52 -8.96 1.61
C THR A 8 -8.67 -8.05 0.40
N CYS A 9 -9.62 -7.12 0.47
CA CYS A 9 -9.85 -6.15 -0.59
C CYS A 9 -9.35 -4.76 -0.18
N PHE A 10 -8.61 -4.12 -1.05
CA PHE A 10 -8.12 -2.76 -0.87
C PHE A 10 -8.87 -1.79 -1.78
N SER A 11 -9.02 -0.54 -1.33
CA SER A 11 -9.31 0.58 -2.21
C SER A 11 -8.14 1.55 -2.18
N LEU A 12 -7.73 2.05 -3.35
CA LEU A 12 -6.79 3.16 -3.46
C LEU A 12 -7.56 4.47 -3.61
N SER A 13 -7.35 5.40 -2.68
CA SER A 13 -7.92 6.74 -2.74
C SER A 13 -6.78 7.75 -2.82
N PRO A 14 -6.65 8.56 -3.88
CA PRO A 14 -5.61 9.58 -3.94
C PRO A 14 -5.66 10.49 -2.70
N ILE A 15 -4.53 10.62 -2.01
CA ILE A 15 -4.47 11.30 -0.70
C ILE A 15 -4.71 12.81 -0.83
N GLY A 16 -4.47 13.37 -2.01
CA GLY A 16 -4.64 14.81 -2.29
C GLY A 16 -6.06 15.23 -2.65
N LEU A 17 -7.06 14.34 -2.59
CA LEU A 17 -8.46 14.71 -2.80
C LEU A 17 -8.99 15.58 -1.65
N ALA A 18 -10.12 16.25 -1.87
CA ALA A 18 -10.76 17.10 -0.85
C ALA A 18 -11.19 16.34 0.42
N HIS A 19 -11.35 15.02 0.35
CA HIS A 19 -11.70 14.16 1.48
C HIS A 19 -11.28 12.69 1.27
N PRO A 20 -11.03 11.90 2.34
CA PRO A 20 -10.65 10.48 2.25
C PRO A 20 -11.88 9.53 2.18
N GLY A 21 -13.02 10.02 1.68
CA GLY A 21 -14.31 9.32 1.74
C GLY A 21 -14.31 7.89 1.16
N ILE A 22 -13.56 7.63 0.10
CA ILE A 22 -13.41 6.28 -0.48
C ILE A 22 -12.75 5.34 0.52
N ALA A 23 -11.62 5.73 1.12
CA ALA A 23 -10.93 4.92 2.11
C ALA A 23 -11.80 4.68 3.36
N ILE A 24 -12.57 5.68 3.81
CA ILE A 24 -13.51 5.54 4.93
C ILE A 24 -14.61 4.52 4.57
N ALA A 25 -15.23 4.65 3.41
CA ALA A 25 -16.31 3.78 2.98
C ALA A 25 -15.85 2.33 2.85
N THR A 26 -14.68 2.09 2.24
CA THR A 26 -14.07 0.77 2.13
C THR A 26 -13.81 0.14 3.49
N THR A 27 -13.22 0.92 4.42
CA THR A 27 -12.90 0.43 5.77
C THR A 27 -14.17 0.03 6.53
N ARG A 28 -15.21 0.86 6.47
CA ARG A 28 -16.52 0.55 7.10
C ARG A 28 -17.24 -0.63 6.46
N ALA A 29 -16.96 -0.92 5.19
CA ALA A 29 -17.48 -2.10 4.49
C ALA A 29 -16.68 -3.38 4.80
N GLY A 30 -15.65 -3.31 5.64
CA GLY A 30 -14.82 -4.46 6.03
C GLY A 30 -13.62 -4.72 5.11
N GLY A 31 -13.34 -3.82 4.16
CA GLY A 31 -12.10 -3.82 3.39
C GLY A 31 -10.99 -2.99 4.06
N VAL A 32 -9.89 -2.76 3.35
CA VAL A 32 -8.79 -1.89 3.78
C VAL A 32 -8.78 -0.63 2.93
N GLY A 33 -9.11 0.52 3.54
CA GLY A 33 -8.98 1.81 2.89
C GLY A 33 -7.54 2.29 2.88
N LEU A 34 -6.96 2.46 1.68
CA LEU A 34 -5.62 3.02 1.51
C LEU A 34 -5.68 4.44 0.96
N LEU A 35 -4.83 5.32 1.49
CA LEU A 35 -4.55 6.62 0.89
C LEU A 35 -3.30 6.52 0.02
N ASP A 36 -3.42 6.95 -1.23
CA ASP A 36 -2.40 6.79 -2.26
C ASP A 36 -1.65 8.11 -2.50
N LEU A 37 -0.35 8.07 -2.27
CA LEU A 37 0.58 9.19 -2.42
C LEU A 37 1.23 9.24 -3.81
N GLU A 38 1.03 8.28 -4.71
CA GLU A 38 1.82 8.15 -5.96
C GLU A 38 1.98 9.48 -6.76
N PHE A 39 0.96 10.34 -6.74
CA PHE A 39 0.97 11.65 -7.40
C PHE A 39 0.85 12.84 -6.42
N CYS A 40 0.99 12.60 -5.12
CA CYS A 40 1.04 13.65 -4.12
C CYS A 40 2.39 14.37 -4.18
N ILE A 41 2.34 15.67 -4.45
CA ILE A 41 3.51 16.56 -4.39
C ILE A 41 3.72 17.07 -2.97
N ASP A 42 4.97 17.42 -2.63
CA ASP A 42 5.33 17.84 -1.26
C ASP A 42 4.54 19.05 -0.76
N SER A 43 4.15 19.98 -1.65
CA SER A 43 3.32 21.13 -1.27
C SER A 43 1.92 20.76 -0.76
N ASN A 44 1.48 19.52 -0.97
CA ASN A 44 0.18 19.01 -0.52
C ASN A 44 0.29 18.15 0.74
N ILE A 45 1.45 18.10 1.41
CA ILE A 45 1.65 17.24 2.59
C ILE A 45 0.70 17.58 3.74
N ASP A 46 0.37 18.85 3.96
CA ASP A 46 -0.56 19.27 5.02
C ASP A 46 -1.98 18.75 4.76
N LEU A 47 -2.43 18.79 3.50
CA LEU A 47 -3.70 18.21 3.09
C LEU A 47 -3.68 16.68 3.25
N ALA A 48 -2.57 16.04 2.89
CA ALA A 48 -2.40 14.61 3.03
C ALA A 48 -2.48 14.17 4.50
N ILE A 49 -1.84 14.92 5.39
CA ILE A 49 -1.92 14.75 6.85
C ILE A 49 -3.36 14.91 7.32
N ALA A 50 -4.04 15.99 6.93
CA ALA A 50 -5.42 16.24 7.33
C ALA A 50 -6.37 15.12 6.86
N ASN A 51 -6.15 14.57 5.66
CA ASN A 51 -6.94 13.46 5.13
C ASN A 51 -6.65 12.15 5.86
N LEU A 52 -5.40 11.86 6.22
CA LEU A 52 -5.08 10.71 7.06
C LEU A 52 -5.73 10.85 8.43
N ASP A 53 -5.56 12.00 9.11
CA ASP A 53 -6.15 12.26 10.42
C ASP A 53 -7.69 12.11 10.37
N ARG A 54 -8.32 12.61 9.30
CA ARG A 54 -9.77 12.47 9.07
C ARG A 54 -10.20 11.03 8.87
N LEU A 55 -9.43 10.22 8.13
CA LEU A 55 -9.68 8.79 7.99
C LEU A 55 -9.61 8.10 9.36
N LEU A 56 -8.53 8.34 10.10
CA LEU A 56 -8.30 7.72 11.41
C LEU A 56 -9.36 8.08 12.45
N GLN A 57 -9.90 9.31 12.40
CA GLN A 57 -11.00 9.76 13.28
C GLN A 57 -12.35 9.11 12.98
N LEU A 58 -12.56 8.61 11.76
CA LEU A 58 -13.88 8.18 11.27
C LEU A 58 -14.04 6.66 11.12
N VAL A 59 -13.01 5.90 11.43
CA VAL A 59 -12.99 4.43 11.42
C VAL A 59 -12.54 3.92 12.79
N ASP A 60 -13.00 2.74 13.20
CA ASP A 60 -12.56 2.16 14.47
C ASP A 60 -11.05 1.90 14.45
N ASP A 61 -10.40 2.05 15.60
CA ASP A 61 -8.95 1.84 15.79
C ASP A 61 -8.50 0.40 15.52
N THR A 62 -9.41 -0.57 15.73
CA THR A 62 -9.21 -1.98 15.39
C THR A 62 -9.20 -2.28 13.90
N ASN A 63 -9.77 -1.41 13.05
CA ASN A 63 -9.75 -1.60 11.61
C ASN A 63 -8.38 -1.21 11.03
N ALA A 64 -7.86 -2.04 10.14
CA ALA A 64 -6.66 -1.71 9.40
C ALA A 64 -6.97 -0.71 8.27
N VAL A 65 -6.20 0.36 8.21
CA VAL A 65 -6.12 1.31 7.09
C VAL A 65 -4.69 1.33 6.55
N GLY A 66 -4.38 2.14 5.55
CA GLY A 66 -2.99 2.19 5.12
C GLY A 66 -2.61 3.27 4.14
N LEU A 67 -1.35 3.22 3.71
CA LEU A 67 -0.77 4.12 2.73
C LEU A 67 -0.18 3.32 1.57
N ARG A 68 -0.26 3.90 0.38
CA ARG A 68 0.56 3.52 -0.77
C ARG A 68 1.44 4.71 -1.11
N LEU A 69 2.76 4.53 -1.17
CA LEU A 69 3.68 5.62 -1.53
C LEU A 69 4.88 5.11 -2.31
N ARG A 70 5.40 5.97 -3.18
CA ARG A 70 6.63 5.66 -3.92
C ARG A 70 7.81 5.72 -2.98
N VAL A 71 8.80 4.82 -3.16
CA VAL A 71 10.00 4.81 -2.31
C VAL A 71 10.72 6.18 -2.28
N GLU A 72 10.67 6.94 -3.37
CA GLU A 72 11.24 8.30 -3.43
C GLU A 72 10.53 9.31 -2.50
N GLN A 73 9.26 9.08 -2.16
CA GLN A 73 8.45 9.94 -1.28
C GLN A 73 8.61 9.58 0.20
N PHE A 74 9.45 8.58 0.52
CA PHE A 74 9.57 8.05 1.87
C PHE A 74 9.85 9.13 2.91
N THR A 75 10.86 9.98 2.65
CA THR A 75 11.31 11.01 3.61
C THR A 75 10.22 12.04 3.89
N SER A 76 9.53 12.55 2.86
CA SER A 76 8.45 13.52 3.04
C SER A 76 7.19 12.89 3.65
N SER A 77 7.05 11.57 3.56
CA SER A 77 5.91 10.82 4.13
C SER A 77 6.10 10.41 5.59
N TYR A 78 7.25 10.70 6.22
CA TYR A 78 7.52 10.30 7.61
C TYR A 78 6.43 10.73 8.60
N PRO A 79 5.89 11.96 8.56
CA PRO A 79 4.81 12.37 9.46
C PRO A 79 3.51 11.55 9.30
N LEU A 80 3.26 11.01 8.11
CA LEU A 80 2.10 10.14 7.85
C LEU A 80 2.35 8.73 8.39
N LEU A 81 3.59 8.23 8.26
CA LEU A 81 3.98 6.93 8.76
C LEU A 81 3.95 6.86 10.29
N GLU A 82 4.38 7.91 10.98
CA GLU A 82 4.32 7.98 12.46
C GLU A 82 2.88 7.85 12.99
N ARG A 83 1.91 8.49 12.34
CA ARG A 83 0.48 8.44 12.72
C ARG A 83 -0.13 7.05 12.71
N LEU A 84 0.48 6.11 11.98
CA LEU A 84 0.00 4.74 11.86
C LEU A 84 0.67 3.76 12.82
N CYS A 85 1.76 4.15 13.50
CA CYS A 85 2.62 3.22 14.21
C CYS A 85 1.95 2.45 15.34
N ASP A 86 0.95 3.06 16.00
CA ASP A 86 0.28 2.51 17.17
C ASP A 86 -1.00 1.73 16.85
N ARG A 87 -1.26 1.44 15.56
CA ARG A 87 -2.47 0.70 15.13
C ARG A 87 -2.19 -0.27 13.98
N PRO A 88 -3.07 -1.29 13.78
CA PRO A 88 -3.06 -2.12 12.59
C PRO A 88 -3.07 -1.26 11.32
N HIS A 89 -2.08 -1.44 10.46
CA HIS A 89 -2.02 -0.70 9.20
C HIS A 89 -1.27 -1.46 8.10
N TRP A 90 -1.59 -1.10 6.86
CA TRP A 90 -0.92 -1.58 5.67
C TRP A 90 -0.04 -0.48 5.08
N LEU A 91 1.14 -0.86 4.61
CA LEU A 91 2.02 0.00 3.83
C LEU A 91 2.36 -0.70 2.52
N ILE A 92 2.05 -0.05 1.40
CA ILE A 92 2.47 -0.48 0.07
C ILE A 92 3.59 0.45 -0.40
N LEU A 93 4.76 -0.11 -0.69
CA LEU A 93 5.86 0.61 -1.33
C LEU A 93 5.87 0.29 -2.82
N CYS A 94 5.80 1.32 -3.67
CA CYS A 94 5.84 1.20 -5.12
C CYS A 94 6.99 2.01 -5.74
N GLY A 95 7.19 1.85 -7.05
CA GLY A 95 8.16 2.63 -7.83
C GLY A 95 9.57 2.61 -7.23
N TRP A 96 10.07 1.42 -6.93
CA TRP A 96 11.29 1.20 -6.16
C TRP A 96 12.42 0.64 -7.03
N GLU A 97 13.64 0.82 -6.53
CA GLU A 97 14.85 0.14 -7.00
C GLU A 97 15.46 -0.60 -5.80
N PRO A 98 16.19 -1.73 -5.97
CA PRO A 98 16.62 -2.56 -4.85
C PRO A 98 17.36 -1.77 -3.75
N GLN A 99 18.28 -0.87 -4.14
CA GLN A 99 19.05 -0.10 -3.18
C GLN A 99 18.21 0.95 -2.43
N SER A 100 17.27 1.63 -3.11
CA SER A 100 16.41 2.63 -2.48
C SER A 100 15.36 1.98 -1.59
N LEU A 101 14.85 0.81 -2.00
CA LEU A 101 13.94 0.00 -1.19
C LEU A 101 14.59 -0.43 0.12
N ASN A 102 15.81 -0.97 0.07
CA ASN A 102 16.57 -1.37 1.26
C ASN A 102 16.65 -0.21 2.28
N LYS A 103 16.97 0.99 1.79
CA LYS A 103 17.10 2.19 2.63
C LYS A 103 15.77 2.61 3.22
N ALA A 104 14.69 2.59 2.43
CA ALA A 104 13.36 2.94 2.91
C ALA A 104 12.88 1.97 4.00
N ILE A 105 13.00 0.66 3.79
CA ILE A 105 12.60 -0.36 4.77
C ILE A 105 13.40 -0.21 6.07
N ALA A 106 14.73 -0.04 5.97
CA ALA A 106 15.58 0.15 7.15
C ALA A 106 15.28 1.45 7.93
N SER A 107 14.64 2.43 7.29
CA SER A 107 14.30 3.72 7.89
C SER A 107 12.85 3.80 8.37
N LEU A 108 12.06 2.72 8.21
CA LEU A 108 10.67 2.69 8.65
C LEU A 108 10.57 2.94 10.16
N PRO A 109 9.61 3.77 10.61
CA PRO A 109 9.27 3.82 12.02
C PRO A 109 8.95 2.43 12.58
N ASN A 110 9.45 2.12 13.78
CA ASN A 110 9.16 0.84 14.43
C ASN A 110 7.66 0.70 14.67
N SER A 111 7.07 -0.39 14.18
CA SER A 111 5.68 -0.74 14.47
C SER A 111 5.49 -2.25 14.34
N GLN A 112 4.96 -2.87 15.40
CA GLN A 112 4.60 -4.31 15.40
C GLN A 112 3.30 -4.60 14.66
N PHE A 113 2.55 -3.57 14.27
CA PHE A 113 1.22 -3.69 13.67
C PHE A 113 1.21 -3.55 12.15
N ARG A 114 2.37 -3.26 11.56
CA ARG A 114 2.54 -3.00 10.13
C ARG A 114 2.42 -4.29 9.33
N LYS A 115 1.65 -4.23 8.24
CA LYS A 115 1.73 -5.16 7.11
C LYS A 115 2.39 -4.46 5.93
N LEU A 116 3.59 -4.91 5.57
CA LEU A 116 4.39 -4.32 4.50
C LEU A 116 4.25 -5.12 3.21
N LEU A 117 3.76 -4.46 2.16
CA LEU A 117 3.66 -5.01 0.83
C LEU A 117 4.56 -4.25 -0.15
N ILE A 118 5.10 -4.98 -1.11
CA ILE A 118 5.88 -4.40 -2.21
C ILE A 118 5.06 -4.51 -3.50
N GLU A 119 4.81 -3.37 -4.15
CA GLU A 119 4.16 -3.34 -5.46
C GLU A 119 5.19 -3.66 -6.55
N VAL A 120 4.81 -4.54 -7.47
CA VAL A 120 5.68 -5.02 -8.54
C VAL A 120 4.94 -4.99 -9.87
N THR A 121 5.67 -4.58 -10.91
CA THR A 121 5.19 -4.48 -12.30
C THR A 121 5.83 -5.53 -13.21
N ASP A 122 6.76 -6.33 -12.67
CA ASP A 122 7.42 -7.44 -13.34
C ASP A 122 7.77 -8.55 -12.34
N ALA A 123 8.21 -9.70 -12.88
CA ALA A 123 8.46 -10.89 -12.08
C ALA A 123 9.87 -10.96 -11.44
N ASN A 124 10.70 -9.92 -11.59
CA ASN A 124 12.07 -9.90 -11.09
C ASN A 124 12.15 -9.51 -9.60
N VAL A 125 11.52 -10.32 -8.76
CA VAL A 125 11.38 -10.07 -7.31
C VAL A 125 12.37 -10.87 -6.45
N LEU A 126 13.18 -11.73 -7.06
CA LEU A 126 14.11 -12.63 -6.35
C LEU A 126 15.18 -11.88 -5.52
N SER A 127 15.36 -10.59 -5.77
CA SER A 127 16.27 -9.71 -5.03
C SER A 127 15.68 -9.18 -3.72
N LEU A 128 14.38 -9.37 -3.46
CA LEU A 128 13.69 -8.92 -2.24
C LEU A 128 14.06 -9.82 -1.06
N ASN A 129 15.18 -9.52 -0.39
CA ASN A 129 15.61 -10.19 0.83
C ASN A 129 15.11 -9.48 2.09
N HIS A 130 13.83 -9.11 2.10
CA HIS A 130 13.21 -8.36 3.19
C HIS A 130 12.14 -9.18 3.89
N ASP A 131 11.95 -8.89 5.17
CA ASP A 131 10.77 -9.35 5.90
C ASP A 131 9.57 -8.51 5.45
N ILE A 132 8.89 -9.01 4.41
CA ILE A 132 7.68 -8.40 3.82
C ILE A 132 6.52 -9.39 3.93
N ASP A 133 5.31 -8.86 4.04
CA ASP A 133 4.10 -9.65 4.25
C ASP A 133 3.44 -10.09 2.94
N GLY A 134 3.89 -9.60 1.78
CA GLY A 134 3.33 -9.94 0.49
C GLY A 134 3.71 -9.00 -0.64
N LEU A 135 3.16 -9.30 -1.82
CA LEU A 135 3.39 -8.58 -3.05
C LEU A 135 2.05 -8.06 -3.62
N VAL A 136 2.08 -6.86 -4.19
CA VAL A 136 0.98 -6.33 -5.00
C VAL A 136 1.41 -6.42 -6.46
N VAL A 137 0.73 -7.24 -7.26
CA VAL A 137 0.96 -7.29 -8.71
C VAL A 137 0.11 -6.23 -9.40
N ARG A 138 0.79 -5.33 -10.12
CA ARG A 138 0.15 -4.29 -10.91
C ARG A 138 0.31 -4.62 -12.39
N GLY A 139 -0.76 -5.09 -13.01
CA GLY A 139 -0.81 -5.39 -14.43
C GLY A 139 -0.93 -4.15 -15.32
N HIS A 140 -0.63 -4.31 -16.61
CA HIS A 140 -0.70 -3.23 -17.61
C HIS A 140 -2.09 -2.65 -17.83
N GLU A 141 -3.13 -3.32 -17.32
CA GLU A 141 -4.50 -2.81 -17.37
C GLU A 141 -4.73 -1.68 -16.35
N SER A 142 -3.80 -1.52 -15.40
CA SER A 142 -3.86 -0.44 -14.41
C SER A 142 -3.49 0.91 -15.04
N GLY A 143 -4.08 1.99 -14.52
CA GLY A 143 -3.55 3.33 -14.78
C GLY A 143 -2.22 3.57 -14.05
N GLY A 144 -1.42 4.54 -14.52
CA GLY A 144 -0.16 4.94 -13.91
C GLY A 144 1.07 4.24 -14.53
N TRP A 145 2.12 4.05 -13.74
CA TRP A 145 3.31 3.31 -14.17
C TRP A 145 3.06 1.81 -14.10
N VAL A 146 3.22 1.13 -15.23
CA VAL A 146 2.94 -0.30 -15.40
C VAL A 146 4.05 -0.98 -16.20
N GLY A 147 4.13 -2.30 -16.08
CA GLY A 147 5.02 -3.14 -16.87
C GLY A 147 4.32 -3.72 -18.11
N GLU A 148 4.92 -4.76 -18.68
CA GLU A 148 4.43 -5.38 -19.93
C GLU A 148 3.37 -6.47 -19.69
N ASP A 149 3.42 -7.16 -18.55
CA ASP A 149 2.53 -8.27 -18.26
C ASP A 149 1.14 -7.78 -17.79
N SER A 150 0.09 -8.51 -18.19
CA SER A 150 -1.23 -8.39 -17.58
C SER A 150 -1.19 -8.83 -16.11
N ALA A 151 -2.15 -8.35 -15.32
CA ALA A 151 -2.23 -8.69 -13.90
C ALA A 151 -2.30 -10.21 -13.68
N PHE A 152 -3.04 -10.91 -14.55
CA PHE A 152 -3.16 -12.37 -14.51
C PHE A 152 -1.85 -13.09 -14.80
N ILE A 153 -1.12 -12.69 -15.86
CA ILE A 153 0.15 -13.35 -16.24
C ILE A 153 1.23 -13.06 -15.21
N LEU A 154 1.33 -11.81 -14.73
CA LEU A 154 2.30 -11.42 -13.70
C LEU A 154 2.07 -12.20 -12.40
N MET A 155 0.81 -12.32 -11.97
CA MET A 155 0.43 -13.13 -10.81
C MET A 155 0.90 -14.59 -10.97
N GLN A 156 0.63 -15.22 -12.12
CA GLN A 156 1.05 -16.61 -12.38
C GLN A 156 2.57 -16.78 -12.31
N LYS A 157 3.34 -15.85 -12.89
CA LYS A 157 4.80 -15.87 -12.84
C LYS A 157 5.29 -15.80 -11.39
N LEU A 158 4.76 -14.89 -10.58
CA LEU A 158 5.18 -14.74 -9.18
C LEU A 158 4.82 -15.95 -8.32
N LEU A 159 3.61 -16.49 -8.45
CA LEU A 159 3.20 -17.68 -7.68
C LEU A 159 4.08 -18.91 -7.98
N SER A 160 4.78 -18.93 -9.12
CA SER A 160 5.70 -20.02 -9.48
C SER A 160 7.08 -19.93 -8.82
N ILE A 161 7.46 -18.76 -8.27
CA ILE A 161 8.82 -18.50 -7.77
C ILE A 161 8.88 -18.12 -6.29
N GLN A 162 7.76 -17.79 -5.66
CA GLN A 162 7.74 -17.35 -4.26
C GLN A 162 6.41 -17.72 -3.55
N PRO A 163 6.42 -17.90 -2.21
CA PRO A 163 5.24 -18.36 -1.46
C PRO A 163 4.44 -17.24 -0.75
N LEU A 164 4.89 -15.99 -0.77
CA LEU A 164 4.22 -14.88 -0.11
C LEU A 164 2.83 -14.61 -0.73
N PRO A 165 1.88 -14.08 0.06
CA PRO A 165 0.60 -13.62 -0.45
C PRO A 165 0.74 -12.63 -1.60
N VAL A 166 -0.09 -12.81 -2.64
CA VAL A 166 -0.15 -11.94 -3.80
C VAL A 166 -1.52 -11.25 -3.84
N TYR A 167 -1.51 -9.93 -3.97
CA TYR A 167 -2.69 -9.08 -4.14
C TYR A 167 -2.69 -8.50 -5.56
N VAL A 168 -3.84 -8.51 -6.22
CA VAL A 168 -3.91 -8.23 -7.66
C VAL A 168 -4.54 -6.87 -7.93
N GLN A 169 -3.88 -6.07 -8.76
CA GLN A 169 -4.37 -4.80 -9.30
C GLN A 169 -4.26 -4.80 -10.83
N GLY A 170 -5.38 -4.55 -11.51
CA GLY A 170 -5.50 -4.57 -12.97
C GLY A 170 -6.57 -5.56 -13.42
N GLY A 171 -7.38 -5.15 -14.39
CA GLY A 171 -8.50 -5.91 -14.95
C GLY A 171 -9.24 -5.12 -16.02
#